data_AF-A4G6F8-F1
#
_entry.id   AF-A4G6F8-F1
#
_cell.length_a   1.000
_cell.length_b   1.000
_cell.length_c   1.000
_cell.angle_alpha   90.00
_cell.angle_beta   90.00
_cell.angle_gamma   90.00
#
_symmetry.space_group_name_H-M   'P 1'
#
loop_
_entity.id
_entity.type
_entity.pdbx_description
1 polymer ?
#
loop_
_entity_poly.entity_id
_entity_poly.type
_entity_poly.pdbx_seq_one_letter_code
_entity_poly.pdbx_strand_id
1 'polypeptide(L)'
;MRAESQHMTCTRKMRGFSLVSAIFLLVVLAALGVAMVTISTVQHQSSALDVQGTRAYHAARAGMEWGVYQKLQVPAYCTGAVTDSIALPAGTSLSGFTVTVVCMPDSGLGLNIDGAVIQATACNIPAGGTCPNAAPNSSDYVQRVVQVRL
;
A
#
# COMPACT_ATOMS: atom_id res chain seq x y z
N MET A 1 3.95 28.79 -82.20
CA MET A 1 3.60 27.63 -81.36
C MET A 1 4.08 27.91 -79.94
N ARG A 2 3.17 27.79 -78.96
CA ARG A 2 3.34 27.71 -77.50
C ARG A 2 4.06 28.85 -76.76
N ALA A 3 3.25 29.76 -76.22
CA ALA A 3 3.57 30.54 -75.03
C ALA A 3 3.34 29.66 -73.77
N GLU A 4 4.36 29.52 -72.93
CA GLU A 4 4.22 28.91 -71.59
C GLU A 4 3.97 30.01 -70.55
N SER A 5 2.74 30.05 -70.05
CA SER A 5 2.28 30.93 -68.99
C SER A 5 2.74 30.39 -67.62
N GLN A 6 3.79 30.98 -67.05
CA GLN A 6 4.23 30.67 -65.69
C GLN A 6 3.27 31.31 -64.67
N HIS A 7 2.42 30.49 -64.06
CA HIS A 7 1.62 30.86 -62.91
C HIS A 7 2.52 31.05 -61.67
N MET A 8 2.87 32.29 -61.38
CA MET A 8 3.46 32.71 -60.11
C MET A 8 2.39 32.63 -59.02
N THR A 9 2.28 31.50 -58.32
CA THR A 9 1.47 31.39 -57.10
C THR A 9 2.13 32.20 -56.00
N CYS A 10 1.65 33.44 -55.81
CA CYS A 10 1.98 34.25 -54.65
C CYS A 10 1.45 33.55 -53.39
N THR A 11 2.32 32.79 -52.71
CA THR A 11 2.02 32.25 -51.38
C THR A 11 1.91 33.41 -50.39
N ARG A 12 0.67 33.82 -50.12
CA ARG A 12 0.31 34.79 -49.09
C ARG A 12 0.84 34.28 -47.74
N LYS A 13 1.94 34.86 -47.26
CA LYS A 13 2.51 34.61 -45.94
C LYS A 13 1.51 35.08 -44.86
N MET A 14 0.62 34.18 -44.45
CA MET A 14 -0.16 34.35 -43.21
C MET A 14 0.81 34.17 -42.03
N ARG A 15 1.36 35.28 -41.54
CA ARG A 15 2.29 35.32 -40.41
C ARG A 15 1.56 35.92 -39.22
N GLY A 16 1.18 35.10 -38.25
CA GLY A 16 0.64 35.57 -36.97
C GLY A 16 -0.30 34.57 -36.31
N PHE A 17 -1.47 34.33 -36.92
CA PHE A 17 -2.55 33.58 -36.26
C PHE A 17 -2.24 32.08 -36.06
N SER A 18 -1.62 31.44 -37.05
CA SER A 18 -1.30 30.00 -36.98
C SER A 18 -0.24 29.66 -35.94
N LEU A 19 0.64 30.60 -35.59
CA LEU A 19 1.71 30.35 -34.63
C LEU A 19 1.15 30.35 -33.20
N VAL A 20 0.25 31.27 -32.91
CA VAL A 20 -0.42 31.35 -31.60
C VAL A 20 -1.31 30.12 -31.38
N SER A 21 -2.08 29.69 -32.40
CA SER A 21 -2.93 28.49 -32.27
C SER A 21 -2.11 27.21 -32.12
N ALA A 22 -0.96 27.10 -32.80
CA ALA A 22 -0.07 25.94 -32.67
C ALA A 22 0.52 25.83 -31.26
N ILE A 23 0.97 26.95 -30.67
CA ILE A 23 1.49 26.96 -29.29
C ILE A 23 0.39 26.59 -28.30
N PHE A 24 -0.82 27.14 -28.46
CA PHE A 24 -1.95 26.81 -27.60
C PHE A 24 -2.24 25.29 -27.61
N LEU A 25 -2.31 24.68 -28.79
CA LEU A 25 -2.51 23.24 -28.93
C LEU A 25 -1.37 22.43 -28.29
N LEU A 26 -0.12 22.83 -28.48
CA LEU A 26 1.03 22.16 -27.86
C LEU A 26 0.96 22.21 -26.33
N VAL A 27 0.60 23.35 -25.75
CA VAL A 27 0.47 23.49 -24.29
C VAL A 27 -0.65 22.60 -23.75
N VAL A 28 -1.80 22.55 -24.43
CA VAL A 28 -2.92 21.69 -24.03
C VAL A 28 -2.55 20.21 -24.13
N LEU A 29 -1.93 19.79 -25.23
CA LEU A 29 -1.48 18.40 -25.41
C LEU A 29 -0.41 18.02 -24.38
N ALA A 30 0.51 18.93 -24.07
CA ALA A 30 1.51 18.72 -23.03
C ALA A 30 0.85 18.55 -21.65
N ALA A 31 -0.11 19.41 -21.30
CA ALA A 31 -0.86 19.32 -20.05
C ALA A 31 -1.62 18.00 -19.94
N LEU A 32 -2.27 17.55 -21.02
CA LEU A 32 -2.95 16.25 -21.07
C LEU A 32 -1.96 15.08 -20.94
N GLY A 33 -0.80 15.16 -21.60
CA GLY A 33 0.25 14.15 -21.47
C GLY A 33 0.77 14.01 -20.04
N VAL A 34 1.03 15.13 -19.36
CA VAL A 34 1.42 15.13 -17.94
C VAL A 34 0.33 14.54 -17.04
N ALA A 35 -0.93 14.92 -17.28
CA ALA A 35 -2.06 14.38 -16.52
C ALA A 35 -2.19 12.86 -16.68
N MET A 36 -2.07 12.34 -17.91
CA MET A 36 -2.12 10.90 -18.17
C MET A 36 -1.00 10.15 -17.48
N VAL A 37 0.26 10.61 -17.59
CA VAL A 37 1.41 9.97 -16.91
C VAL A 37 1.20 9.96 -15.40
N THR A 38 0.73 11.07 -14.82
CA THR A 38 0.46 11.17 -13.38
C THR A 38 -0.58 10.13 -12.95
N ILE A 39 -1.70 10.02 -13.67
CA ILE A 39 -2.74 9.02 -13.38
C ILE A 39 -2.18 7.61 -13.47
N SER A 40 -1.42 7.29 -14.53
CA SER A 40 -0.82 5.96 -14.67
C SER A 40 0.13 5.63 -13.51
N THR A 41 0.96 6.59 -13.08
CA THR A 41 1.86 6.37 -11.94
C THR A 41 1.10 6.09 -10.64
N VAL A 42 0.02 6.85 -10.37
CA VAL A 42 -0.83 6.64 -9.18
C VAL A 42 -1.52 5.28 -9.24
N GLN A 43 -2.02 4.86 -10.41
CA GLN A 43 -2.66 3.55 -10.57
C GLN A 43 -1.72 2.38 -10.25
N HIS A 44 -0.46 2.47 -10.69
CA HIS A 44 0.55 1.45 -10.37
C HIS A 44 0.89 1.42 -8.87
N GLN A 45 1.03 2.58 -8.23
CA GLN A 45 1.29 2.68 -6.78
C GLN A 45 0.14 2.11 -5.96
N SER A 46 -1.11 2.48 -6.28
CA SER A 46 -2.30 1.96 -5.58
C SER A 46 -2.39 0.43 -5.70
N SER A 47 -2.14 -0.11 -6.89
CA SER A 47 -2.14 -1.56 -7.09
C SER A 47 -1.07 -2.27 -6.25
N ALA A 48 0.12 -1.68 -6.11
CA ALA A 48 1.18 -2.23 -5.27
C ALA A 48 0.80 -2.18 -3.78
N LEU A 49 0.19 -1.08 -3.32
CA LEU A 49 -0.29 -0.92 -1.95
C LEU A 49 -1.42 -1.91 -1.61
N ASP A 50 -2.32 -2.19 -2.55
CA ASP A 50 -3.39 -3.18 -2.36
C ASP A 50 -2.80 -4.57 -2.13
N VAL A 51 -1.82 -4.98 -2.95
CA VAL A 51 -1.11 -6.27 -2.80
C VAL A 51 -0.35 -6.32 -1.46
N GLN A 52 0.35 -5.25 -1.08
CA GLN A 52 1.01 -5.13 0.22
C GLN A 52 -0.01 -5.24 1.37
N GLY A 53 -1.19 -4.64 1.21
CA GLY A 53 -2.32 -4.72 2.13
C GLY A 53 -2.81 -6.14 2.36
N THR A 54 -2.95 -6.93 1.30
CA THR A 54 -3.34 -8.34 1.38
C THR A 54 -2.26 -9.18 2.06
N ARG A 55 -0.99 -8.96 1.74
CA ARG A 55 0.14 -9.67 2.39
C ARG A 55 0.22 -9.36 3.88
N ALA A 56 0.06 -8.09 4.27
CA ALA A 56 -0.01 -7.69 5.67
C ALA A 56 -1.17 -8.37 6.40
N TYR A 57 -2.34 -8.50 5.75
CA TYR A 57 -3.48 -9.19 6.34
C TYR A 57 -3.20 -10.68 6.56
N HIS A 58 -2.63 -11.37 5.57
CA HIS A 58 -2.24 -12.77 5.73
C HIS A 58 -1.16 -12.97 6.79
N ALA A 59 -0.19 -12.05 6.88
CA ALA A 59 0.82 -12.07 7.93
C ALA A 59 0.19 -11.94 9.32
N ALA A 60 -0.71 -10.96 9.51
CA ALA A 60 -1.41 -10.75 10.78
C ALA A 60 -2.27 -11.96 11.14
N ARG A 61 -2.97 -12.56 10.17
CA ARG A 61 -3.76 -13.77 10.40
C ARG A 61 -2.89 -14.94 10.84
N ALA A 62 -1.75 -15.18 10.20
CA ALA A 62 -0.82 -16.23 10.61
C ALA A 62 -0.30 -16.00 12.04
N GLY A 63 0.01 -14.75 12.41
CA GLY A 63 0.39 -14.41 13.79
C GLY A 63 -0.73 -14.62 14.80
N MET A 64 -1.99 -14.35 14.43
CA MET A 64 -3.12 -14.68 15.30
C MET A 64 -3.27 -16.20 15.48
N GLU A 65 -3.20 -16.96 14.40
CA GLU A 65 -3.32 -18.43 14.46
C GLU A 65 -2.21 -19.02 15.35
N TRP A 66 -0.99 -18.48 15.25
CA TRP A 66 0.10 -18.80 16.18
C TRP A 66 -0.22 -18.42 17.63
N GLY A 67 -0.77 -17.21 17.88
CA GLY A 67 -1.13 -16.77 19.24
C GLY A 67 -2.22 -17.62 19.87
N VAL A 68 -3.22 -18.04 19.08
CA VAL A 68 -4.29 -18.95 19.52
C VAL A 68 -3.70 -20.32 19.82
N TYR A 69 -2.84 -20.83 18.94
CA TYR A 69 -2.13 -22.09 19.17
C TYR A 69 -1.33 -22.05 20.48
N GLN A 70 -0.61 -20.97 20.75
CA GLN A 70 0.18 -20.81 21.98
C GLN A 70 -0.71 -20.83 23.23
N LYS A 71 -1.89 -20.18 23.19
CA LYS A 71 -2.87 -20.23 24.29
C LYS A 71 -3.42 -21.63 24.53
N LEU A 72 -3.63 -22.42 23.46
CA LEU A 72 -4.12 -23.79 23.55
C LEU A 72 -3.05 -24.77 24.05
N GLN A 73 -1.77 -24.52 23.73
CA GLN A 73 -0.68 -25.42 24.12
C GLN A 73 -0.11 -25.14 25.51
N VAL A 74 -0.05 -23.87 25.90
CA VAL A 74 0.58 -23.43 27.14
C VAL A 74 -0.49 -22.80 28.02
N PRO A 75 -0.98 -23.48 29.07
CA PRO A 75 -2.06 -22.98 29.93
C PRO A 75 -1.73 -21.63 30.59
N ALA A 76 -0.45 -21.40 30.90
CA ALA A 76 0.04 -20.15 31.48
C ALA A 76 0.21 -19.00 30.46
N TYR A 77 0.08 -19.28 29.15
CA TYR A 77 0.16 -18.24 28.15
C TYR A 77 -1.10 -17.35 28.22
N CYS A 78 -0.90 -16.04 28.10
CA CYS A 78 -1.93 -15.01 28.31
C CYS A 78 -2.59 -14.97 29.69
N THR A 79 -1.99 -15.50 30.75
CA THR A 79 -2.49 -15.25 32.13
C THR A 79 -2.20 -13.81 32.58
N GLY A 80 -1.23 -13.16 31.94
CA GLY A 80 -1.00 -11.72 31.96
C GLY A 80 -0.85 -11.17 30.54
N ALA A 81 -0.60 -9.87 30.42
CA ALA A 81 -0.30 -9.27 29.12
C ALA A 81 1.04 -9.80 28.59
N VAL A 82 1.02 -10.43 27.41
CA VAL A 82 2.20 -10.95 26.72
C VAL A 82 2.29 -10.27 25.36
N THR A 83 3.52 -9.99 24.92
CA THR A 83 3.78 -9.41 23.59
C THR A 83 4.95 -10.15 22.96
N ASP A 84 4.68 -10.79 21.84
CA ASP A 84 5.66 -11.52 21.04
C ASP A 84 5.80 -10.87 19.68
N SER A 85 7.02 -10.81 19.16
CA SER A 85 7.29 -10.29 17.82
C SER A 85 7.93 -11.36 16.96
N ILE A 86 7.28 -11.68 15.85
CA ILE A 86 7.66 -12.74 14.93
C ILE A 86 8.01 -12.11 13.59
N ALA A 87 9.24 -12.35 13.14
CA ALA A 87 9.63 -12.09 11.76
C ALA A 87 9.16 -13.24 10.87
N LEU A 88 8.56 -12.93 9.72
CA LEU A 88 8.09 -13.98 8.82
C LEU A 88 9.27 -14.64 8.07
N PRO A 89 9.12 -15.91 7.64
CA PRO A 89 10.22 -16.65 7.04
C PRO A 89 10.81 -15.95 5.82
N ALA A 90 12.14 -15.88 5.80
CA ALA A 90 12.89 -15.33 4.67
C ALA A 90 12.63 -16.13 3.39
N GLY A 91 12.68 -15.45 2.24
CA GLY A 91 12.46 -16.08 0.93
C GLY A 91 10.99 -16.35 0.58
N THR A 92 10.05 -15.91 1.42
CA THR A 92 8.61 -15.94 1.11
C THR A 92 8.11 -14.58 0.63
N SER A 93 6.89 -14.54 0.07
CA SER A 93 6.23 -13.29 -0.32
C SER A 93 5.92 -12.35 0.86
N LEU A 94 6.08 -12.83 2.10
CA LEU A 94 5.84 -12.09 3.34
C LEU A 94 7.15 -11.73 4.09
N SER A 95 8.32 -12.03 3.54
CA SER A 95 9.63 -11.80 4.19
C SER A 95 9.90 -10.35 4.64
N GLY A 96 9.19 -9.37 4.08
CA GLY A 96 9.28 -7.96 4.47
C GLY A 96 8.36 -7.55 5.62
N PHE A 97 7.57 -8.47 6.18
CA PHE A 97 6.61 -8.18 7.24
C PHE A 97 7.09 -8.72 8.59
N THR A 98 6.88 -7.91 9.62
CA THR A 98 6.99 -8.31 11.02
C THR A 98 5.59 -8.35 11.61
N VAL A 99 5.33 -9.31 12.50
CA VAL A 99 4.04 -9.45 13.19
C VAL A 99 4.28 -9.39 14.68
N THR A 100 3.59 -8.46 15.35
CA THR A 100 3.55 -8.38 16.80
C THR A 100 2.21 -8.92 17.30
N VAL A 101 2.28 -9.98 18.09
CA VAL A 101 1.13 -10.65 18.71
C VAL A 101 1.07 -10.19 20.15
N VAL A 102 -0.01 -9.52 20.50
CA VAL A 102 -0.32 -9.10 21.86
C VAL A 102 -1.44 -10.00 22.36
N CYS A 103 -1.22 -10.62 23.51
CA CYS A 103 -2.25 -11.36 24.20
C CYS A 103 -2.58 -10.72 25.54
N MET A 104 -3.86 -10.54 25.82
CA MET A 104 -4.35 -10.01 27.08
C MET A 104 -5.40 -10.97 27.66
N PRO A 105 -5.36 -11.24 28.98
CA PRO A 105 -6.41 -12.00 29.64
C PRO A 105 -7.72 -11.25 29.52
N ASP A 106 -8.80 -11.99 29.31
CA ASP A 106 -10.14 -11.43 29.18
C ASP A 106 -11.11 -12.26 30.01
N SER A 107 -11.89 -11.61 30.88
CA SER A 107 -12.87 -12.29 31.74
C SER A 107 -14.13 -12.74 30.98
N GLY A 108 -14.11 -12.74 29.65
CA GLY A 108 -15.24 -13.02 28.78
C GLY A 108 -16.41 -12.05 29.03
N LEU A 109 -17.63 -12.56 28.85
CA LEU A 109 -18.89 -11.87 29.17
C LEU A 109 -19.14 -11.76 30.70
N GLY A 110 -18.10 -11.74 31.54
CA GLY A 110 -18.22 -11.71 33.00
C GLY A 110 -18.48 -13.09 33.63
N LEU A 111 -18.18 -14.17 32.92
CA LEU A 111 -18.43 -15.55 33.34
C LEU A 111 -17.23 -16.21 34.05
N ASN A 112 -16.14 -15.46 34.28
CA ASN A 112 -14.91 -15.95 34.94
C ASN A 112 -14.34 -17.22 34.28
N ILE A 113 -14.38 -17.22 32.94
CA ILE A 113 -13.75 -18.19 32.06
C ILE A 113 -12.36 -17.67 31.72
N ASP A 114 -11.41 -18.58 31.45
CA ASP A 114 -10.05 -18.28 30.96
C ASP A 114 -10.06 -17.71 29.51
N GLY A 115 -10.82 -16.64 29.30
CA GLY A 115 -10.91 -15.93 28.04
C GLY A 115 -9.61 -15.18 27.75
N ALA A 116 -9.37 -14.95 26.47
CA ALA A 116 -8.20 -14.22 26.02
C ALA A 116 -8.53 -13.41 24.78
N VAL A 117 -7.98 -12.19 24.73
CA VAL A 117 -7.95 -11.37 23.53
C VAL A 117 -6.57 -11.50 22.92
N ILE A 118 -6.51 -12.00 21.69
CA ILE A 118 -5.27 -12.10 20.92
C ILE A 118 -5.38 -11.12 19.76
N GLN A 119 -4.47 -10.18 19.71
CA GLN A 119 -4.36 -9.18 18.66
C GLN A 119 -3.03 -9.36 17.94
N ALA A 120 -3.05 -9.61 16.63
CA ALA A 120 -1.86 -9.65 15.80
C ALA A 120 -1.81 -8.43 14.89
N THR A 121 -0.69 -7.70 14.96
CA THR A 121 -0.42 -6.52 14.15
C THR A 121 0.73 -6.80 13.22
N ALA A 122 0.48 -6.83 11.92
CA ALA A 122 1.52 -6.95 10.89
C ALA A 122 1.88 -5.59 10.30
N CYS A 123 3.15 -5.34 10.10
CA CYS A 123 3.64 -4.14 9.40
C CYS A 123 4.90 -4.43 8.59
N ASN A 124 5.11 -3.68 7.50
CA ASN A 124 6.30 -3.81 6.65
C ASN A 124 7.51 -2.98 7.13
N ILE A 125 7.29 -1.99 8.00
CA ILE A 125 8.35 -1.18 8.58
C ILE A 125 8.17 -1.16 10.11
N PRO A 126 8.76 -2.12 10.85
CA PRO A 126 8.64 -2.17 12.30
C PRO A 126 9.41 -1.05 13.00
N ALA A 127 8.87 -0.57 14.11
CA ALA A 127 9.57 0.31 15.04
C ALA A 127 10.29 -0.55 16.10
N GLY A 128 11.62 -0.52 16.11
CA GLY A 128 12.41 -1.32 17.07
C GLY A 128 12.16 -2.84 16.98
N GLY A 129 11.80 -3.34 15.79
CA GLY A 129 11.48 -4.76 15.59
C GLY A 129 10.05 -5.17 15.97
N THR A 130 9.17 -4.20 16.27
CA THR A 130 7.77 -4.44 16.64
C THR A 130 6.80 -3.59 15.80
N CYS A 131 5.56 -4.04 15.71
CA CYS A 131 4.44 -3.32 15.12
C CYS A 131 3.42 -2.98 16.23
N PRO A 132 2.73 -1.82 16.17
CA PRO A 132 2.72 -0.82 15.11
C PRO A 132 3.92 0.12 15.10
N ASN A 133 4.19 0.74 13.95
CA ASN A 133 5.13 1.86 13.84
C ASN A 133 4.36 3.18 13.90
N ALA A 134 4.60 3.98 14.95
CA ALA A 134 3.92 5.25 15.18
C ALA A 134 4.43 6.40 14.29
N ALA A 135 5.59 6.26 13.65
CA ALA A 135 6.20 7.27 12.81
C ALA A 135 6.88 6.63 11.58
N PRO A 136 6.09 6.03 10.65
CA PRO A 136 6.64 5.48 9.42
C PRO A 136 7.21 6.61 8.54
N ASN A 137 8.40 6.40 7.98
CA ASN A 137 9.11 7.36 7.14
C ASN A 137 8.96 7.10 5.64
N SER A 138 7.96 6.32 5.23
CA SER A 138 7.73 5.92 3.84
C SER A 138 6.24 5.94 3.48
N SER A 139 5.93 6.35 2.24
CA SER A 139 4.59 6.27 1.66
C SER A 139 4.11 4.84 1.43
N ASP A 140 5.03 3.87 1.44
CA ASP A 140 4.73 2.45 1.21
C ASP A 140 4.39 1.73 2.52
N TYR A 141 4.27 2.44 3.64
CA TYR A 141 3.95 1.85 4.93
C TYR A 141 2.55 1.23 4.91
N VAL A 142 2.48 -0.06 5.24
CA VAL A 142 1.23 -0.80 5.34
C VAL A 142 1.22 -1.55 6.66
N GLN A 143 0.10 -1.43 7.36
CA GLN A 143 -0.18 -2.13 8.59
C GLN A 143 -1.56 -2.78 8.53
N ARG A 144 -1.68 -3.99 9.08
CA ARG A 144 -2.97 -4.66 9.31
C ARG A 144 -3.02 -5.22 10.71
N VAL A 145 -4.19 -5.07 11.34
CA VAL A 145 -4.48 -5.61 12.66
C VAL A 145 -5.60 -6.61 12.50
N VAL A 146 -5.43 -7.80 13.07
CA VAL A 146 -6.50 -8.79 13.21
C VAL A 146 -6.58 -9.16 14.69
N GLN A 147 -7.80 -9.30 15.20
CA GLN A 147 -8.04 -9.64 16.59
C GLN A 147 -9.06 -10.77 16.68
N VAL A 148 -8.84 -11.65 17.66
CA VAL A 148 -9.78 -12.69 18.07
C VAL A 148 -9.97 -12.63 19.57
N ARG A 149 -11.18 -12.94 20.02
CA ARG A 149 -11.53 -13.09 21.43
C ARG A 149 -12.04 -14.51 21.64
N LEU A 150 -11.47 -15.19 22.63
CA LEU A 150 -11.78 -16.56 23.04
C LEU A 150 -12.67 -16.55 24.27
#